data_AF-A0A392V9Y5-F1
#
_entry.id   AF-A0A392V9Y5-F1
#
_cell.length_a   1.000
_cell.length_b   1.000
_cell.length_c   1.000
_cell.angle_alpha   90.00
_cell.angle_beta   90.00
_cell.angle_gamma   90.00
#
_symmetry.space_group_name_H-M   'P 1'
#
loop_
_entity.id
_entity.type
_entity.pdbx_description
1 polymer ?
#
loop_
_entity_poly.entity_id
_entity_poly.type
_entity_poly.pdbx_seq_one_letter_code
_entity_poly.pdbx_strand_id
1 'polypeptide(L)' 'MSAAKLEKLKEQLEELLEKKFVKLSVSPWGAPVLLVKKKDG' A
#
# COMPACT_ATOMS: atom_id res chain seq x y z
N MET A 1 12.21 8.07 -0.43
CA MET A 1 10.76 8.37 -0.39
C MET A 1 10.56 9.57 0.53
N SER A 2 9.80 10.58 0.13
CA SER A 2 9.47 11.69 1.05
C SER A 2 8.52 11.18 2.13
N ALA A 3 8.62 11.70 3.36
CA ALA A 3 7.81 11.25 4.50
C ALA A 3 6.30 11.22 4.18
N ALA A 4 5.80 12.25 3.48
CA ALA A 4 4.40 12.35 3.07
C ALA A 4 3.92 11.21 2.14
N LYS A 5 4.80 10.68 1.27
CA LYS A 5 4.44 9.54 0.41
C LYS A 5 4.35 8.22 1.18
N LEU A 6 5.10 8.11 2.28
CA LEU A 6 5.13 6.92 3.11
C LEU A 6 3.90 6.85 4.04
N GLU A 7 3.50 7.97 4.62
CA GLU A 7 2.27 8.05 5.44
C GLU A 7 1.03 7.68 4.62
N LYS A 8 0.87 8.26 3.43
CA LYS A 8 -0.24 7.90 2.52
C LYS A 8 -0.24 6.41 2.14
N LEU A 9 0.95 5.83 1.95
CA LEU A 9 1.05 4.40 1.63
C LEU A 9 0.58 3.53 2.80
N LYS A 10 0.92 3.91 4.05
CA LYS A 10 0.44 3.20 5.25
C LYS A 10 -1.07 3.27 5.38
N GLU A 11 -1.66 4.45 5.25
CA GLU A 11 -3.12 4.65 5.30
C GLU A 11 -3.84 3.75 4.28
N GLN A 12 -3.35 3.72 3.04
CA GLN A 12 -3.93 2.85 1.99
C GLN A 12 -3.77 1.35 2.30
N LEU A 13 -2.66 0.95 2.92
CA LEU A 13 -2.44 -0.44 3.34
C LEU A 13 -3.37 -0.84 4.49
N GLU A 14 -3.59 0.05 5.47
CA GLU A 14 -4.53 -0.18 6.57
C GLU A 14 -5.95 -0.37 6.05
N GLU A 15 -6.42 0.47 5.13
CA GLU A 15 -7.73 0.27 4.48
C GLU A 15 -7.85 -1.08 3.76
N LEU A 16 -6.78 -1.52 3.08
CA LEU A 16 -6.78 -2.80 2.36
C LEU A 16 -6.77 -3.99 3.32
N LEU A 17 -6.12 -3.86 4.48
CA LEU A 17 -6.13 -4.85 5.55
C LEU A 17 -7.53 -4.93 6.19
N GLU A 18 -8.16 -3.79 6.48
CA GLU A 18 -9.53 -3.73 7.02
C GLU A 18 -10.54 -4.35 6.08
N LYS A 19 -10.44 -4.06 4.78
CA LYS A 19 -11.27 -4.66 3.72
C LYS A 19 -10.94 -6.13 3.46
N LYS A 20 -9.94 -6.71 4.14
CA LYS A 20 -9.44 -8.09 3.99
C LYS A 20 -8.98 -8.43 2.57
N PHE A 21 -8.59 -7.43 1.78
CA PHE A 21 -8.03 -7.64 0.45
C PHE A 21 -6.57 -8.12 0.49
N VAL A 22 -5.83 -7.74 1.54
CA VAL A 22 -4.45 -8.16 1.77
C VAL A 22 -4.28 -8.75 3.17
N LYS A 23 -3.22 -9.53 3.37
CA LYS A 23 -2.82 -10.09 4.66
C LYS A 23 -1.31 -10.12 4.78
N LEU A 24 -0.80 -10.26 6.00
CA LEU A 24 0.63 -10.48 6.24
C LEU A 24 1.10 -11.72 5.45
N SER A 25 2.22 -11.57 4.76
CA SER A 25 2.84 -12.61 3.95
C SER A 25 4.09 -13.15 4.65
N VAL A 26 4.29 -14.47 4.57
CA VAL A 26 5.53 -15.14 5.01
C VAL A 26 6.37 -15.62 3.80
N SER A 27 6.02 -15.18 2.59
CA SER A 27 6.71 -15.57 1.37
C SER A 27 8.14 -15.01 1.33
N PRO A 28 9.14 -15.82 0.93
CA PRO A 28 10.50 -15.32 0.70
C PRO A 28 10.62 -14.44 -0.55
N TRP A 29 9.57 -14.37 -1.38
CA TRP A 29 9.54 -13.58 -2.61
C TRP A 29 8.70 -12.31 -2.43
N GLY A 30 9.26 -11.18 -2.86
CA GLY A 30 8.59 -9.87 -2.91
C GLY A 30 8.43 -9.35 -4.34
N ALA A 31 7.41 -8.52 -4.55
CA ALA A 31 7.18 -7.80 -5.80
C ALA A 31 7.21 -6.29 -5.54
N PRO A 32 7.79 -5.47 -6.44
CA PRO A 32 7.74 -4.03 -6.30
C PRO A 32 6.31 -3.51 -6.51
N VAL A 33 5.91 -2.50 -5.72
CA VAL A 33 4.59 -1.85 -5.81
C VAL A 33 4.77 -0.38 -6.13
N LEU A 34 3.96 0.13 -7.06
CA LEU A 34 3.94 1.54 -7.46
C LEU A 34 2.73 2.25 -6.87
N LEU A 35 2.98 3.37 -6.19
CA LEU A 35 1.92 4.26 -5.74
C LEU A 35 1.63 5.30 -6.84
N VAL A 36 0.44 5.24 -7.42
CA VAL A 36 0.00 6.14 -8.49
C VAL A 36 -1.15 7.02 -7.99
N LYS A 37 -1.06 8.34 -8.23
CA LYS A 37 -2.18 9.25 -8.04
C LYS A 37 -3.16 9.04 -9.21
N LYS A 38 -4.39 8.63 -8.93
CA LYS A 38 -5.44 8.53 -9.96
C LYS A 38 -5.73 9.91 -10.55
N LYS A 39 -6.11 9.96 -11.84
CA LYS A 39 -6.43 11.20 -12.55
C LYS A 39 -7.79 11.79 -12.20
N ASP A 40 -8.72 11.01 -11.65
CA ASP A 40 -10.08 11.46 -11.38
C ASP A 40 -10.41 11.42 -9.89
N GLY A 41 -10.73 12.62 -9.39
CA GLY A 41 -10.93 13.06 -8.01
C GLY A 41 -10.67 14.56 -7.95
#